data_AF-C3ZWW1-F1
#
_entry.id   AF-C3ZWW1-F1
#
_cell.length_a   1.000
_cell.length_b   1.000
_cell.length_c   1.000
_cell.angle_alpha   90.00
_cell.angle_beta   90.00
_cell.angle_gamma   90.00
#
_symmetry.space_group_name_H-M   'P 1'
#
loop_
_entity.id
_entity.type
_entity.pdbx_description
1 polymer ?
#
loop_
_entity_poly.entity_id
_entity_poly.type
_entity_poly.pdbx_seq_one_letter_code
_entity_poly.pdbx_strand_id
1 'polypeptide(L)' 'FQVLGVDKNASQEEITKRYRKLAREWHPDRHKENKEEAQEKFMEIQKAYEV' A
#
# COMPACT_ATOMS: atom_id res chain seq x y z
N PHE A 1 -3.85 -4.17 8.74
CA PHE A 1 -2.62 -4.92 9.08
C PHE A 1 -2.30 -6.06 8.10
N GLN A 2 -3.16 -7.07 7.90
CA GLN A 2 -2.91 -8.15 6.93
C GLN A 2 -2.69 -7.66 5.48
N VAL A 3 -3.45 -6.65 5.10
CA VAL A 3 -3.47 -5.98 3.80
C VAL A 3 -2.09 -5.47 3.34
N LEU A 4 -1.39 -4.76 4.23
CA LEU A 4 -0.08 -4.17 3.96
C LEU A 4 1.06 -5.17 4.22
N GLY A 5 0.73 -6.35 4.75
CA GLY A 5 1.69 -7.29 5.33
C GLY A 5 2.55 -6.65 6.42
N VAL A 6 2.00 -5.65 7.12
CA VAL A 6 2.69 -4.93 8.21
C VAL A 6 2.07 -5.33 9.54
N ASP A 7 2.95 -5.50 10.52
CA ASP A 7 2.57 -5.91 11.86
C ASP A 7 1.63 -4.86 12.48
N LYS A 8 0.74 -5.30 13.36
CA LYS A 8 -0.17 -4.44 14.12
C LYS A 8 0.53 -3.43 15.03
N ASN A 9 1.83 -3.66 15.27
CA ASN A 9 2.72 -2.74 15.98
C ASN A 9 3.67 -1.97 15.05
N ALA A 10 3.45 -2.00 13.73
CA ALA A 10 4.31 -1.29 12.80
C ALA A 10 4.30 0.21 13.11
N SER A 11 5.47 0.79 13.34
CA SER A 11 5.60 2.22 13.60
C SER A 11 5.30 3.02 12.33
N GLN A 12 4.86 4.27 12.49
CA GLN A 12 4.50 5.16 11.37
C GLN A 12 5.63 5.28 10.32
N GLU A 13 6.89 5.23 10.74
CA GLU A 13 8.06 5.18 9.84
C GLU A 13 8.10 3.93 8.96
N GLU A 14 7.81 2.76 9.53
CA GLU A 14 7.77 1.48 8.82
C GLU A 14 6.61 1.47 7.82
N ILE A 15 5.45 1.96 8.24
CA ILE A 15 4.27 2.10 7.38
C ILE A 15 4.57 3.07 6.24
N THR A 16 5.20 4.21 6.50
CA THR A 16 5.58 5.20 5.47
C THR A 16 6.60 4.64 4.48
N LYS A 17 7.58 3.86 4.95
CA LYS A 17 8.54 3.15 4.09
C LYS A 17 7.85 2.12 3.20
N ARG A 18 6.99 1.28 3.78
CA ARG A 18 6.20 0.27 3.05
C ARG A 18 5.26 0.92 2.04
N TYR A 19 4.55 1.97 2.44
CA TYR A 19 3.67 2.78 1.60
C TYR A 19 4.43 3.28 0.37
N ARG A 20 5.59 3.94 0.54
CA ARG A 20 6.38 4.44 -0.58
C ARG A 20 6.86 3.34 -1.53
N LYS A 21 7.20 2.17 -0.99
CA LYS A 21 7.65 1.03 -1.78
C LYS A 21 6.50 0.45 -2.60
N LEU A 22 5.36 0.19 -1.96
CA LEU A 22 4.17 -0.35 -2.59
C LEU A 22 3.52 0.64 -3.55
N ALA A 23 3.53 1.94 -3.26
CA ALA A 23 3.02 2.98 -4.15
C ALA A 23 3.75 3.03 -5.49
N ARG A 24 5.07 2.74 -5.50
CA ARG A 24 5.85 2.60 -6.75
C ARG A 24 5.62 1.27 -7.44
N GLU A 25 5.35 0.22 -6.67
CA GLU A 25 5.14 -1.14 -7.16
C GLU A 25 3.75 -1.29 -7.81
N TRP A 26 2.73 -0.74 -7.16
CA TRP A 26 1.33 -0.67 -7.59
C TRP A 26 1.00 0.64 -8.31
N HIS A 27 1.99 1.36 -8.85
CA HIS A 27 1.71 2.60 -9.56
C HIS A 27 0.88 2.30 -10.84
N PRO A 28 -0.24 3.01 -11.08
CA PRO A 28 -1.14 2.75 -12.21
C PRO A 28 -0.48 2.97 -13.58
N ASP A 29 0.66 3.67 -13.62
CA ASP A 29 1.47 3.83 -14.83
C ASP A 29 2.18 2.53 -15.25
N ARG A 30 2.52 1.67 -14.27
CA ARG A 30 3.12 0.34 -14.50
C ARG A 30 2.05 -0.74 -14.65
N HIS A 31 0.89 -0.54 -14.03
CA HIS A 31 -0.27 -1.44 -14.09
C HIS A 31 -1.37 -0.87 -14.97
N LYS A 32 -1.09 -0.69 -16.27
CA LYS A 32 -2.07 -0.17 -17.23
C LYS A 32 -3.25 -1.13 -17.46
N GLU A 33 -3.01 -2.43 -17.31
CA GLU A 33 -4.00 -3.51 -17.49
C GLU A 33 -4.73 -3.84 -16.17
N ASN A 34 -4.01 -3.80 -15.03
CA ASN A 34 -4.54 -4.12 -13.69
C ASN A 34 -4.75 -2.87 -12.83
N LYS A 35 -5.31 -1.79 -13.39
CA LYS A 35 -5.53 -0.54 -12.65
C LYS A 35 -6.45 -0.71 -11.45
N GLU A 36 -7.48 -1.55 -11.58
CA GLU A 36 -8.42 -1.83 -10.49
C GLU A 36 -7.73 -2.53 -9.32
N GLU A 37 -6.94 -3.57 -9.59
CA GLU A 37 -6.19 -4.31 -8.57
C GLU A 37 -5.14 -3.41 -7.90
N ALA A 38 -4.45 -2.58 -8.69
CA ALA A 38 -3.52 -1.58 -8.19
C ALA A 38 -4.22 -0.54 -7.31
N GLN A 39 -5.41 -0.09 -7.68
CA GLN A 39 -6.20 0.89 -6.92
C GLN A 39 -6.76 0.28 -5.64
N GLU A 40 -7.26 -0.97 -5.67
CA GLU A 40 -7.69 -1.69 -4.47
C GLU A 40 -6.53 -1.80 -3.49
N LYS A 41 -5.39 -2.34 -3.93
CA LYS A 41 -4.17 -2.42 -3.12
C LYS A 41 -3.77 -1.07 -2.55
N PHE A 42 -3.81 -0.01 -3.36
CA PHE A 42 -3.43 1.34 -2.93
C PHE A 42 -4.38 1.90 -1.86
N MET A 43 -5.70 1.74 -2.01
CA MET A 43 -6.67 2.14 -0.99
C MET A 43 -6.48 1.36 0.29
N GLU A 44 -6.28 0.05 0.17
CA GLU A 44 -6.02 -0.87 1.27
C GLU A 44 -4.77 -0.46 2.07
N ILE A 45 -3.71 -0.06 1.37
CA ILE A 45 -2.47 0.49 1.95
C ILE A 45 -2.72 1.83 2.65
N GLN A 46 -3.51 2.72 2.04
CA GLN A 46 -3.84 4.02 2.62
C GLN A 46 -4.69 3.88 3.89
N LYS A 47 -5.66 2.97 3.88
CA LYS A 47 -6.54 2.69 5.02
C LYS A 47 -5.80 2.16 6.24
N ALA A 48 -4.74 1.38 6.02
CA ALA A 48 -3.87 0.91 7.09
C ALA A 48 -2.75 1.90 7.48
N TYR A 49 -2.62 3.04 6.79
CA TYR A 49 -1.84 4.19 7.24
C TYR A 49 -2.66 5.16 8.11
N GLU A 50 -3.97 5.21 7.88
CA GLU A 50 -4.90 6.12 8.59
C GLU A 50 -5.43 5.56 9.92
N VAL A 51 -5.19 4.27 10.20
CA VAL A 51 -5.45 3.58 11.49
C VAL A 51 -4.21 3.65 12.39
#